data_AF-A0A1Q3B3J4-F1
#
_entry.id   AF-A0A1Q3B3J4-F1
#
_cell.length_a   1.000
_cell.length_b   1.000
_cell.length_c   1.000
_cell.angle_alpha   90.00
_cell.angle_beta   90.00
_cell.angle_gamma   90.00
#
_symmetry.space_group_name_H-M   'P 1'
#
loop_
_entity.id
_entity.type
_entity.pdbx_description
1 polymer ?
#
loop_
_entity_poly.entity_id
_entity_poly.type
_entity_poly.pdbx_seq_one_letter_code
_entity_poly.pdbx_strand_id
1 'polypeptide(L)'
;MVKLDKFDGNNYTCGKDKMLFLLTALKISYILDPSLEPIPEEPAASDDGTQPSALEIEQIKTKRQKREEDELLCRGHILDTLSNRLYDLFTGMQTAKEI
;
A
#
# COMPACT_ATOMS: atom_id res chain seq x y z
N MET A 1 -9.24 -21.41 3.96
CA MET A 1 -7.99 -20.62 4.04
C MET A 1 -7.11 -21.05 2.87
N VAL A 2 -7.03 -20.22 1.82
CA VAL A 2 -6.21 -20.51 0.64
C VAL A 2 -4.77 -20.19 1.00
N LYS A 3 -3.91 -21.20 1.07
CA LYS A 3 -2.50 -21.01 1.35
C LYS A 3 -1.82 -20.64 0.03
N LEU A 4 -1.38 -19.40 -0.10
CA LEU A 4 -0.55 -19.00 -1.24
C LEU A 4 0.76 -19.77 -1.17
N ASP A 5 1.21 -20.26 -2.32
CA ASP A 5 2.50 -20.95 -2.41
C ASP A 5 3.61 -19.95 -2.13
N LYS A 6 4.58 -20.33 -1.30
CA LYS A 6 5.57 -19.37 -0.80
C LYS A 6 6.58 -19.00 -1.88
N PHE A 7 6.92 -17.73 -1.90
CA PHE A 7 7.87 -17.15 -2.82
C PHE A 7 9.31 -17.54 -2.43
N ASP A 8 9.97 -18.38 -3.24
CA ASP A 8 11.35 -18.85 -3.01
C ASP A 8 12.36 -18.31 -4.04
N GLY A 9 11.92 -17.47 -4.97
CA GLY A 9 12.74 -16.91 -6.06
C GLY A 9 12.68 -17.70 -7.38
N ASN A 10 12.28 -18.97 -7.37
CA ASN A 10 12.26 -19.80 -8.58
C ASN A 10 10.91 -19.72 -9.33
N ASN A 11 9.84 -19.29 -8.65
CA ASN A 11 8.48 -19.17 -9.18
C ASN A 11 7.99 -17.72 -9.31
N TYR A 12 8.88 -16.80 -9.73
CA TYR A 12 8.60 -15.35 -9.63
C TYR A 12 7.32 -14.90 -10.31
N THR A 13 7.17 -15.29 -11.56
CA THR A 13 6.06 -14.82 -12.40
C THR A 13 4.71 -15.30 -11.88
N CYS A 14 4.60 -16.58 -11.49
CA CYS A 14 3.33 -17.14 -11.00
C CYS A 14 2.96 -16.62 -9.61
N GLY A 15 3.94 -16.49 -8.71
CA GLY A 15 3.74 -15.91 -7.38
C GLY A 15 3.30 -14.45 -7.46
N LYS A 16 3.98 -13.65 -8.30
CA LYS A 16 3.64 -12.25 -8.55
C LYS A 16 2.22 -12.08 -9.07
N ASP A 17 1.79 -12.87 -10.04
CA ASP A 17 0.45 -12.71 -10.62
C ASP A 17 -0.66 -13.10 -9.65
N LYS A 18 -0.46 -14.14 -8.82
CA LYS A 18 -1.39 -14.51 -7.75
C LYS A 18 -1.49 -13.42 -6.67
N MET A 19 -0.36 -12.85 -6.29
CA MET A 19 -0.30 -11.74 -5.34
C MET A 19 -0.99 -10.50 -5.90
N LEU A 20 -0.69 -10.10 -7.15
CA LEU A 20 -1.32 -8.96 -7.79
C LEU A 20 -2.83 -9.15 -7.96
N PHE A 21 -3.28 -10.35 -8.28
CA PHE A 21 -4.70 -10.69 -8.32
C PHE A 21 -5.37 -10.51 -6.95
N LEU A 22 -4.74 -11.01 -5.88
CA LEU A 22 -5.24 -10.82 -4.51
C LEU A 22 -5.34 -9.34 -4.13
N LEU A 23 -4.27 -8.56 -4.34
CA LEU A 23 -4.25 -7.13 -4.04
C LEU A 23 -5.30 -6.36 -4.87
N THR A 24 -5.54 -6.76 -6.10
CA THR A 24 -6.56 -6.16 -6.96
C THR A 24 -7.98 -6.52 -6.50
N ALA A 25 -8.21 -7.77 -6.08
CA ALA A 25 -9.49 -8.19 -5.49
C ALA A 25 -9.80 -7.42 -4.20
N LEU A 26 -8.77 -7.09 -3.42
CA LEU A 26 -8.84 -6.26 -2.22
C LEU A 26 -8.89 -4.75 -2.54
N LYS A 27 -8.75 -4.35 -3.82
CA LYS A 27 -8.71 -2.95 -4.29
C LYS A 27 -7.57 -2.11 -3.70
N ILE A 28 -6.47 -2.74 -3.32
CA ILE A 28 -5.28 -2.09 -2.75
C ILE A 28 -4.05 -2.15 -3.68
N SER A 29 -4.16 -2.76 -4.86
CA SER A 29 -3.05 -2.86 -5.82
C SER A 29 -2.52 -1.52 -6.30
N TYR A 30 -3.34 -0.45 -6.23
CA TYR A 30 -2.92 0.92 -6.56
C TYR A 30 -1.79 1.44 -5.66
N ILE A 31 -1.60 0.87 -4.47
CA ILE A 31 -0.49 1.19 -3.58
C ILE A 31 0.87 0.91 -4.24
N LEU A 32 0.94 -0.09 -5.13
CA LEU A 32 2.16 -0.45 -5.84
C LEU A 32 2.44 0.43 -7.06
N ASP A 33 1.53 1.35 -7.41
CA ASP A 33 1.69 2.22 -8.57
C ASP A 33 2.83 3.24 -8.33
N PRO A 34 3.91 3.23 -9.14
CA PRO A 34 4.99 4.20 -8.99
C PRO A 34 4.53 5.65 -9.25
N SER A 35 3.45 5.85 -10.01
CA SER A 35 2.85 7.15 -10.30
C SER A 35 1.80 7.60 -9.28
N LEU A 36 1.61 6.85 -8.18
CA LEU A 36 0.66 7.19 -7.14
C LEU A 36 0.95 8.56 -6.53
N GLU A 37 0.03 9.50 -6.71
CA GLU A 37 0.16 10.86 -6.18
C GLU A 37 0.25 10.85 -4.65
N PRO A 38 1.16 11.62 -4.03
CA PRO A 38 1.21 11.77 -2.58
C PRO A 38 -0.10 12.38 -2.07
N ILE A 39 -0.52 11.98 -0.86
CA ILE A 39 -1.73 12.56 -0.26
C ILE A 39 -1.40 14.00 0.13
N PRO A 40 -2.24 15.00 -0.24
CA PRO A 40 -2.04 16.38 0.15
C PRO A 40 -1.82 16.51 1.66
N GLU A 41 -0.83 17.30 2.07
CA GLU A 41 -0.66 17.72 3.47
C GLU A 41 -1.91 18.45 3.97
N GLU A 42 -2.13 18.45 5.28
CA GLU A 42 -3.24 19.23 5.85
C GLU A 42 -3.22 20.61 5.21
N PRO A 43 -4.36 21.09 4.69
CA PRO A 43 -4.35 22.29 3.88
C PRO A 43 -3.93 23.45 4.78
N ALA A 44 -2.69 23.90 4.60
CA ALA A 44 -2.22 25.16 5.16
C ALA A 44 -3.07 26.27 4.53
N ALA A 45 -3.29 27.36 5.26
CA ALA A 45 -3.93 28.55 4.70
C ALA A 45 -3.24 28.88 3.37
N SER A 46 -3.99 28.80 2.28
CA SER A 46 -3.50 29.13 0.94
C SER A 46 -2.98 30.58 0.96
N ASP A 47 -1.96 30.89 0.15
CA ASP A 47 -1.40 32.26 0.02
C ASP A 47 -2.47 33.29 -0.39
N ASP A 48 -3.58 32.82 -0.99
CA ASP A 48 -4.75 33.61 -1.39
C ASP A 48 -5.78 33.83 -0.25
N GLY A 49 -5.46 33.47 1.00
CA GLY A 49 -6.32 33.69 2.17
C GLY A 49 -7.57 32.80 2.24
N THR A 50 -7.77 31.91 1.26
CA THR A 50 -8.86 30.94 1.25
C THR A 50 -8.59 29.85 2.28
N GLN A 51 -9.34 29.91 3.39
CA GLN A 51 -9.35 28.86 4.41
C GLN A 51 -9.99 27.60 3.81
N PRO A 52 -9.32 26.44 3.86
CA PRO A 52 -9.93 25.17 3.49
C PRO A 52 -11.14 24.91 4.38
N SER A 53 -12.25 24.49 3.77
CA SER A 53 -13.47 24.18 4.50
C SER A 53 -13.24 22.99 5.45
N ALA A 54 -13.96 22.95 6.58
CA ALA A 54 -13.88 21.82 7.51
C ALA A 54 -14.14 20.47 6.82
N LEU A 55 -14.99 20.47 5.78
CA LEU A 55 -15.30 19.30 4.95
C LEU A 55 -14.08 18.84 4.13
N GLU A 56 -13.31 19.76 3.56
CA GLU A 56 -12.08 19.41 2.81
C GLU A 56 -11.00 18.83 3.73
N ILE A 57 -10.84 19.40 4.93
CA ILE A 57 -9.92 18.88 5.94
C ILE A 57 -10.31 17.46 6.34
N GLU A 58 -11.59 17.21 6.59
CA GLU A 58 -12.10 15.88 6.95
C GLU A 58 -11.92 14.86 5.82
N GLN A 59 -12.17 15.27 4.56
CA GLN A 59 -11.93 14.43 3.40
C GLN A 59 -10.45 14.06 3.23
N ILE A 60 -9.54 15.01 3.45
CA ILE A 60 -8.09 14.75 3.40
C ILE A 60 -7.69 13.77 4.51
N LYS A 61 -8.17 13.96 5.74
CA LYS A 61 -7.91 13.05 6.87
C LYS A 61 -8.40 11.64 6.59
N THR A 62 -9.63 11.51 6.09
CA THR A 62 -10.22 10.21 5.76
C THR A 62 -9.43 9.51 4.64
N LYS A 63 -9.03 10.26 3.60
CA LYS A 63 -8.17 9.72 2.52
C LYS A 63 -6.81 9.28 3.05
N ARG A 64 -6.22 10.01 3.99
CA ARG A 64 -4.94 9.65 4.65
C ARG A 64 -5.05 8.34 5.41
N GLN A 65 -6.01 8.25 6.32
CA GLN A 65 -6.24 7.04 7.13
C GLN A 65 -6.47 5.83 6.24
N LYS A 66 -7.33 5.95 5.22
CA LYS A 66 -7.59 4.87 4.28
C LYS A 66 -6.31 4.41 3.56
N ARG A 67 -5.46 5.33 3.11
CA ARG A 67 -4.22 4.94 2.43
C ARG A 67 -3.24 4.25 3.37
N GLU A 68 -3.13 4.72 4.62
CA GLU A 68 -2.29 4.08 5.63
C GLU A 68 -2.74 2.65 5.93
N GLU A 69 -4.06 2.42 6.01
CA GLU A 69 -4.65 1.09 6.14
C GLU A 69 -4.37 0.21 4.91
N ASP A 70 -4.61 0.73 3.71
CA ASP A 70 -4.35 0.02 2.45
C ASP A 70 -2.86 -0.33 2.28
N GLU A 71 -1.95 0.56 2.70
CA GLU A 71 -0.50 0.35 2.71
C GLU A 71 -0.12 -0.80 3.65
N LEU A 72 -0.66 -0.79 4.87
CA LEU A 72 -0.42 -1.85 5.86
C LEU A 72 -0.91 -3.21 5.36
N LEU A 73 -2.11 -3.25 4.78
CA LEU A 73 -2.69 -4.47 4.20
C LEU A 73 -1.86 -4.96 3.02
N CYS A 74 -1.45 -4.06 2.13
CA CYS A 74 -0.63 -4.39 0.97
C CYS A 74 0.70 -5.01 1.41
N ARG A 75 1.40 -4.34 2.34
CA ARG A 75 2.67 -4.82 2.90
C ARG A 75 2.52 -6.18 3.58
N GLY A 76 1.47 -6.35 4.40
CA GLY A 76 1.18 -7.60 5.09
C GLY A 76 0.93 -8.76 4.13
N HIS A 77 0.16 -8.54 3.06
CA HIS A 77 -0.09 -9.56 2.05
C HIS A 77 1.16 -9.94 1.26
N ILE A 78 1.98 -8.96 0.86
CA ILE A 78 3.25 -9.25 0.17
C ILE A 78 4.13 -10.11 1.08
N LEU A 79 4.34 -9.68 2.33
CA LEU A 79 5.16 -10.42 3.30
C LEU A 79 4.65 -11.84 3.58
N ASP A 80 3.33 -12.06 3.67
CA ASP A 80 2.75 -13.38 3.92
C ASP A 80 3.02 -14.37 2.78
N THR A 81 3.17 -13.87 1.55
CA THR A 81 3.55 -14.70 0.41
C THR A 81 5.04 -15.08 0.39
N LEU A 82 5.89 -14.38 1.15
CA LEU A 82 7.33 -14.63 1.13
C LEU A 82 7.73 -15.91 1.87
N SER A 83 8.81 -16.55 1.42
CA SER A 83 9.52 -17.53 2.24
C SER A 83 10.11 -16.86 3.49
N ASN A 84 10.34 -17.62 4.56
CA ASN A 84 10.84 -17.07 5.83
C ASN A 84 12.13 -16.25 5.64
N ARG A 85 13.05 -16.72 4.79
CA ARG A 85 14.31 -16.01 4.50
C ARG A 85 14.07 -14.64 3.86
N LEU A 86 13.10 -14.53 2.95
CA LEU A 86 12.76 -13.26 2.30
C LEU A 86 11.94 -12.37 3.24
N TYR A 87 11.06 -12.95 4.06
CA TYR A 87 10.35 -12.22 5.10
C TYR A 87 11.32 -11.48 6.03
N ASP A 88 12.34 -12.17 6.55
CA ASP A 88 13.33 -11.57 7.45
C ASP A 88 14.13 -10.44 6.78
N LEU A 89 14.35 -10.53 5.45
CA LEU A 89 15.04 -9.51 4.67
C LEU A 89 14.20 -8.24 4.48
N PHE A 90 12.90 -8.40 4.25
CA PHE A 90 12.00 -7.31 3.85
C PHE A 90 11.10 -6.78 4.96
N THR A 91 11.01 -7.46 6.12
CA THR A 91 10.15 -7.05 7.24
C THR A 91 10.45 -5.63 7.77
N GLY A 92 11.67 -5.14 7.59
CA GLY A 92 12.07 -3.78 7.98
C GLY A 92 11.68 -2.67 7.01
N MET A 93 11.21 -3.01 5.81
CA MET A 93 10.79 -2.02 4.80
C MET A 93 9.51 -1.33 5.25
N GLN A 94 9.44 -0.01 5.06
CA GLN A 94 8.32 0.79 5.54
C GLN A 94 7.17 0.77 4.54
N THR A 95 7.50 0.69 3.25
CA THR A 95 6.51 0.71 2.17
C THR A 95 6.41 -0.64 1.46
N ALA A 96 5.21 -0.95 0.98
CA ALA A 96 4.94 -2.11 0.13
C ALA A 96 5.71 -2.06 -1.20
N LYS A 97 6.12 -0.87 -1.65
CA LYS A 97 6.91 -0.68 -2.89
C LYS A 97 8.37 -1.09 -2.75
N GLU A 98 8.91 -1.10 -1.53
CA GLU A 98 10.29 -1.47 -1.24
C GLU A 98 10.49 -2.99 -1.07
N ILE A 99 9.39 -3.76 -1.00
CA ILE A 99 9.37 -5.22 -0.87
C ILE A 99 9.23 -5.87 -2.24
#